data_AF-A0AAW5HM94-F1
#
_entry.id   AF-A0AAW5HM94-F1
#
_cell.length_a   1.000
_cell.length_b   1.000
_cell.length_c   1.000
_cell.angle_alpha   90.00
_cell.angle_beta   90.00
_cell.angle_gamma   90.00
#
_symmetry.space_group_name_H-M   'P 1'
#
loop_
_entity.id
_entity.type
_entity.pdbx_description
1 polymer ?
#
loop_
_entity_poly.entity_id
_entity_poly.type
_entity_poly.pdbx_seq_one_letter_code
_entity_poly.pdbx_strand_id
1 'polypeptide(L)'
;MKTLGEIIEAAKSGERPDYDELRLAVCAMDGLMTFDRQAIWKLAEGEEKGKKQFLTWSSVWQRDEQFQRIKRAMATDPKTYLGPNYDPDSPAVQERRRMSIAIMNGAARRAQEKNQ
;
A
#
# COMPACT_ATOMS: atom_id res chain seq x y z
N MET A 1 -0.39 -1.00 21.17
CA MET A 1 0.41 -1.07 19.93
C MET A 1 0.98 0.31 19.70
N LYS A 2 2.27 0.40 19.41
CA LYS A 2 2.90 1.66 19.01
C LYS A 2 2.30 2.17 17.70
N THR A 3 2.38 3.47 17.48
CA THR A 3 2.04 4.07 16.17
C THR A 3 3.00 3.57 15.09
N LEU A 4 2.58 3.63 13.82
CA LEU A 4 3.45 3.28 12.70
C LEU A 4 4.75 4.10 12.72
N GLY A 5 4.67 5.40 13.04
CA GLY A 5 5.84 6.27 13.15
C GLY A 5 6.80 5.81 14.24
N GLU A 6 6.31 5.47 15.43
CA GLU A 6 7.15 4.99 16.54
C GLU A 6 7.81 3.64 16.23
N ILE A 7 7.10 2.71 15.56
CA ILE A 7 7.66 1.43 15.14
C ILE A 7 8.81 1.64 14.15
N ILE A 8 8.61 2.54 13.17
CA ILE A 8 9.62 2.87 12.17
C ILE A 8 10.84 3.53 12.81
N GLU A 9 10.65 4.51 13.70
CA GLU A 9 11.78 5.17 14.36
C GLU A 9 12.55 4.24 15.29
N ALA A 10 11.87 3.35 16.01
CA ALA A 10 12.53 2.31 16.81
C ALA A 10 13.39 1.40 15.92
N ALA A 11 12.84 0.89 14.81
CA ALA A 11 13.60 0.06 13.87
C ALA A 11 14.80 0.80 13.25
N LYS A 12 14.63 2.07 12.88
CA LYS A 12 15.71 2.93 12.35
C LYS A 12 16.82 3.18 13.38
N SER A 13 16.46 3.22 14.67
CA SER A 13 17.39 3.43 15.78
C SER A 13 18.14 2.16 16.17
N GLY A 14 17.95 1.05 15.45
CA GLY A 14 18.57 -0.24 15.74
C GLY A 14 17.91 -1.01 16.88
N GLU A 15 16.76 -0.53 17.37
CA GLU A 15 15.93 -1.29 18.30
C GLU A 15 15.26 -2.46 17.58
N ARG A 16 14.70 -3.37 18.37
CA ARG A 16 13.94 -4.52 17.87
C ARG A 16 12.49 -4.38 18.32
N PRO A 17 11.64 -3.67 17.57
CA PRO A 17 10.22 -3.64 17.84
C PRO A 17 9.64 -5.06 17.84
N ASP A 18 8.48 -5.22 18.46
CA ASP A 18 7.82 -6.52 18.53
C ASP A 18 7.52 -7.06 17.13
N TYR A 19 7.59 -8.38 16.98
CA TYR A 19 7.43 -9.03 15.68
C TYR A 19 6.06 -8.76 15.06
N ASP A 20 4.98 -8.80 15.85
CA ASP A 20 3.63 -8.56 15.34
C ASP A 20 3.45 -7.10 14.95
N GLU A 21 4.04 -6.17 15.71
CA GLU A 21 4.07 -4.75 15.36
C GLU A 21 4.80 -4.52 14.02
N LEU A 22 5.96 -5.13 13.82
CA LEU A 22 6.70 -5.05 12.55
C LEU A 22 5.93 -5.67 11.39
N ARG A 23 5.31 -6.84 11.60
CA ARG A 23 4.52 -7.53 10.58
C ARG A 23 3.37 -6.66 10.08
N LEU A 24 2.63 -6.04 11.00
CA LEU A 24 1.53 -5.14 10.67
C LEU A 24 2.04 -3.83 10.06
N ALA A 25 3.17 -3.29 10.54
CA ALA A 25 3.79 -2.10 9.96
C ALA A 25 4.19 -2.32 8.49
N VAL A 26 4.74 -3.48 8.15
CA VAL A 26 5.05 -3.86 6.76
C VAL A 26 3.79 -3.86 5.90
N CYS A 27 2.69 -4.45 6.38
CA CYS A 27 1.42 -4.44 5.65
C CYS A 27 0.86 -3.01 5.46
N ALA A 28 0.95 -2.17 6.49
CA ALA A 28 0.50 -0.78 6.41
C ALA A 28 1.33 0.02 5.38
N MET A 29 2.66 -0.18 5.37
CA MET A 29 3.57 0.47 4.43
C MET A 29 3.34 0.00 2.98
N ASP A 30 3.11 -1.28 2.74
CA ASP A 30 2.75 -1.80 1.41
C ASP A 30 1.45 -1.16 0.88
N GLY A 31 0.47 -0.97 1.77
CA GLY A 31 -0.76 -0.23 1.46
C GLY A 31 -0.48 1.22 1.03
N LEU A 32 0.37 1.94 1.77
CA LEU A 32 0.79 3.31 1.42
C LEU A 32 1.49 3.37 0.05
N MET A 33 2.44 2.47 -0.20
CA MET A 33 3.15 2.37 -1.48
C MET A 33 2.21 2.08 -2.64
N THR A 34 1.15 1.31 -2.41
CA THR A 34 0.12 1.05 -3.42
C THR A 34 -0.64 2.32 -3.79
N PHE A 35 -1.01 3.16 -2.82
CA PHE A 35 -1.68 4.43 -3.11
C PHE A 35 -0.76 5.39 -3.88
N ASP A 36 0.51 5.47 -3.50
CA ASP A 36 1.49 6.35 -4.16
C ASP A 36 1.72 5.92 -5.61
N ARG A 37 1.84 4.61 -5.85
CA ARG A 37 1.87 4.06 -7.21
C ARG A 37 0.61 4.41 -8.00
N GLN A 38 -0.58 4.20 -7.44
CA GLN A 38 -1.83 4.54 -8.13
C GLN A 38 -1.91 6.03 -8.49
N ALA A 39 -1.46 6.92 -7.59
CA ALA A 39 -1.41 8.36 -7.83
C ALA A 39 -0.52 8.70 -9.03
N ILE A 40 0.71 8.15 -9.08
CA ILE A 40 1.64 8.37 -10.20
C ILE A 40 1.04 7.88 -11.52
N TRP A 41 0.45 6.69 -11.53
CA TRP A 41 -0.17 6.14 -12.75
C TRP A 41 -1.36 6.97 -13.22
N LYS A 42 -2.15 7.54 -12.30
CA LYS A 42 -3.25 8.45 -12.66
C LYS A 42 -2.75 9.77 -13.23
N LEU A 43 -1.63 10.29 -12.73
CA LEU A 43 -1.00 11.48 -13.30
C LEU A 43 -0.50 11.21 -14.71
N ALA A 44 0.21 10.10 -14.93
CA ALA A 44 0.68 9.70 -16.26
C ALA A 44 -0.47 9.48 -17.24
N GLU A 45 -1.53 8.78 -16.83
CA GLU A 45 -2.75 8.61 -17.64
C GLU A 45 -3.40 9.97 -17.97
N GLY A 46 -3.39 10.90 -17.01
CA GLY A 46 -3.93 12.24 -17.19
C GLY A 46 -3.14 13.05 -18.22
N GLU A 47 -1.81 12.96 -18.18
CA GLU A 47 -0.89 13.59 -19.14
C GLU A 47 -1.07 13.01 -20.55
N GLU A 48 -1.04 11.68 -20.68
CA GLU A 48 -1.18 10.97 -21.97
C GLU A 48 -2.50 11.30 -22.66
N LYS A 49 -3.59 11.40 -21.89
CA LYS A 49 -4.95 11.62 -22.42
C LYS A 49 -5.38 13.09 -22.42
N GLY A 50 -4.49 14.03 -22.11
CA GLY A 50 -4.79 15.46 -22.06
C GLY A 50 -5.90 15.83 -21.09
N LYS A 51 -6.00 15.14 -19.95
CA LYS A 51 -7.04 15.39 -18.94
C LYS A 51 -6.77 16.71 -18.22
N LYS A 52 -7.86 17.42 -17.88
CA LYS A 52 -7.77 18.62 -17.05
C LYS A 52 -7.22 18.25 -15.67
N GLN A 53 -6.30 19.07 -15.17
CA GLN A 53 -5.74 18.94 -13.82
C GLN A 53 -6.84 19.17 -12.77
N PHE A 54 -7.47 18.08 -12.32
CA PHE A 54 -8.52 18.09 -11.32
C PHE A 54 -8.45 16.79 -10.51
N LEU A 55 -8.51 16.92 -9.18
CA LEU A 55 -8.42 15.79 -8.24
C LEU A 55 -7.25 14.85 -8.58
N THR A 56 -7.54 13.59 -8.91
CA THR A 56 -6.54 12.54 -9.13
C THR A 56 -5.62 12.78 -10.34
N TRP A 57 -5.99 13.68 -11.25
CA TRP A 57 -5.14 14.12 -12.38
C TRP A 57 -4.33 15.39 -12.08
N SER A 58 -4.48 15.98 -10.89
CA SER A 58 -3.68 17.13 -10.45
C SER A 58 -2.52 16.67 -9.58
N SER A 59 -1.29 17.03 -9.96
CA SER A 59 -0.09 16.72 -9.18
C SER A 59 -0.10 17.40 -7.81
N VAL A 60 -0.65 18.62 -7.73
CA VAL A 60 -0.78 19.37 -6.47
C VAL A 60 -1.74 18.67 -5.52
N TRP A 61 -2.91 18.24 -6.03
CA TRP A 61 -3.87 17.50 -5.21
C TRP A 61 -3.31 16.17 -4.74
N GLN A 62 -2.63 15.41 -5.62
CA GLN A 62 -2.02 14.13 -5.26
C GLN A 62 -0.93 14.30 -4.20
N ARG A 63 -0.09 15.34 -4.29
CA ARG A 63 0.93 15.66 -3.28
C ARG A 63 0.30 15.91 -1.91
N ASP A 64 -0.73 16.75 -1.86
CA ASP A 64 -1.36 17.13 -0.60
C ASP A 64 -2.11 15.94 0.03
N GLU A 65 -2.80 15.15 -0.79
CA GLU A 65 -3.48 13.93 -0.33
C GLU A 65 -2.47 12.87 0.15
N GLN A 66 -1.33 12.69 -0.55
CA GLN A 66 -0.26 11.80 -0.13
C GLN A 66 0.28 12.20 1.24
N PHE A 67 0.58 13.50 1.44
CA PHE A 67 1.05 14.01 2.71
C PHE A 67 0.05 13.75 3.84
N GLN A 68 -1.24 14.05 3.63
CA GLN A 68 -2.26 13.82 4.65
C GLN A 68 -2.47 12.33 4.95
N ARG A 69 -2.35 11.46 3.95
CA ARG A 69 -2.42 10.01 4.13
C ARG A 69 -1.26 9.51 4.98
N ILE A 70 -0.03 9.87 4.65
CA ILE A 70 1.17 9.48 5.41
C ILE A 70 1.09 10.02 6.83
N LYS A 71 0.73 11.30 7.00
CA LYS A 71 0.58 11.93 8.33
C LYS A 71 -0.40 11.14 9.22
N ARG A 72 -1.57 10.76 8.69
CA ARG A 72 -2.56 9.97 9.43
C ARG A 72 -2.06 8.56 9.75
N ALA A 73 -1.45 7.89 8.77
CA ALA A 73 -0.90 6.55 8.95
C ALA A 73 0.19 6.52 10.04
N MET A 74 1.14 7.47 9.98
CA MET A 74 2.25 7.58 10.95
C MET A 74 1.76 7.86 12.38
N ALA A 75 0.64 8.56 12.54
CA ALA A 75 0.05 8.89 13.84
C ALA A 75 -0.88 7.82 14.40
N THR A 76 -1.11 6.72 13.68
CA THR A 76 -2.05 5.65 14.05
C THR A 76 -1.27 4.34 14.21
N ASP A 77 -1.74 3.43 15.06
CA ASP A 77 -1.17 2.07 15.09
C ASP A 77 -1.48 1.32 13.79
N PRO A 78 -0.57 0.44 13.32
CA PRO A 78 -0.74 -0.25 12.04
C PRO A 78 -2.03 -1.05 11.92
N LYS A 79 -2.49 -1.68 13.01
CA LYS A 79 -3.71 -2.51 12.98
C LYS A 79 -4.96 -1.67 12.76
N THR A 80 -5.08 -0.57 13.48
CA THR A 80 -6.19 0.38 13.29
C THR A 80 -6.16 1.01 11.90
N TYR A 81 -4.97 1.37 11.40
CA TYR A 81 -4.83 1.93 10.05
C TYR A 81 -5.25 0.96 8.95
N LEU A 82 -4.83 -0.31 9.05
CA LEU A 82 -5.23 -1.37 8.11
C LEU A 82 -6.74 -1.63 8.17
N GLY A 83 -7.29 -1.65 9.38
CA GLY A 83 -8.69 -2.00 9.60
C GLY A 83 -9.03 -3.46 9.22
N PRO A 84 -10.29 -3.87 9.38
CA PRO A 84 -10.69 -5.28 9.26
C PRO A 84 -10.55 -5.85 7.84
N ASN A 85 -10.53 -4.97 6.83
CA ASN A 85 -10.45 -5.36 5.43
C ASN A 85 -9.02 -5.62 4.94
N TYR A 86 -8.02 -5.27 5.73
CA TYR A 86 -6.61 -5.45 5.37
C TYR A 86 -5.80 -6.10 6.50
N ASP A 87 -6.48 -6.61 7.54
CA ASP A 87 -5.87 -7.38 8.60
C ASP A 87 -5.31 -8.71 8.04
N PRO A 88 -3.99 -8.95 8.09
CA PRO A 88 -3.40 -10.21 7.62
C PRO A 88 -3.86 -11.44 8.40
N ASP A 89 -4.40 -11.29 9.61
CA ASP A 89 -4.88 -12.42 10.40
C ASP A 89 -6.34 -12.78 10.09
N SER A 90 -7.02 -11.95 9.27
CA SER A 90 -8.39 -12.20 8.85
C SER A 90 -8.49 -13.31 7.80
N PRO A 91 -9.32 -14.35 8.02
CA PRO A 91 -9.53 -15.43 7.04
C PRO A 91 -10.00 -14.92 5.68
N ALA A 92 -10.84 -13.86 5.66
CA ALA A 92 -11.35 -13.27 4.43
C ALA A 92 -10.25 -12.55 3.63
N VAL A 93 -9.32 -11.89 4.31
CA VAL A 93 -8.15 -11.25 3.68
C VAL A 93 -7.23 -12.31 3.08
N GLN A 94 -6.97 -13.39 3.83
CA GLN A 94 -6.14 -14.49 3.36
C GLN A 94 -6.74 -15.23 2.17
N GLU A 95 -8.07 -15.43 2.14
CA GLU A 95 -8.74 -16.03 0.99
C GLU A 95 -8.62 -15.16 -0.26
N ARG A 96 -8.85 -13.84 -0.14
CA ARG A 96 -8.63 -12.90 -1.25
C ARG A 96 -7.19 -12.94 -1.75
N ARG A 97 -6.22 -12.98 -0.84
CA ARG A 97 -4.79 -13.07 -1.18
C ARG A 97 -4.48 -14.36 -1.95
N ARG A 98 -5.00 -15.51 -1.52
CA ARG A 98 -4.83 -16.79 -2.24
C ARG A 98 -5.37 -16.71 -3.67
N MET A 99 -6.58 -16.18 -3.85
CA MET A 99 -7.17 -15.99 -5.17
C MET A 99 -6.33 -15.06 -6.06
N SER A 100 -5.87 -13.91 -5.53
CA SER A 100 -5.03 -12.97 -6.27
C SER A 100 -3.70 -13.61 -6.72
N ILE A 101 -3.06 -14.40 -5.85
CA ILE A 101 -1.82 -15.12 -6.20
C ILE A 101 -2.09 -16.14 -7.33
N ALA A 102 -3.18 -16.90 -7.25
CA ALA A 102 -3.53 -17.87 -8.28
C ALA A 102 -3.76 -17.21 -9.65
N ILE A 103 -4.46 -16.06 -9.68
CA ILE A 103 -4.69 -15.29 -10.91
C ILE A 103 -3.37 -14.81 -11.51
N MET A 104 -2.48 -14.22 -10.70
CA MET A 104 -1.19 -13.70 -11.15
C MET A 104 -0.28 -14.81 -11.68
N ASN A 105 -0.18 -15.94 -10.96
CA ASN A 105 0.60 -17.09 -11.40
C ASN A 105 0.06 -17.68 -12.70
N GLY A 106 -1.26 -17.77 -12.84
CA GLY A 106 -1.89 -18.22 -14.08
C GLY A 106 -1.62 -17.29 -15.26
N ALA A 107 -1.64 -15.97 -15.02
CA ALA A 107 -1.30 -14.98 -16.05
C ALA A 107 0.19 -15.06 -16.46
N ALA A 108 1.09 -15.20 -15.49
CA ALA A 108 2.53 -15.35 -15.74
C ALA A 108 2.83 -16.61 -16.57
N ARG A 109 2.23 -17.75 -16.23
CA ARG A 109 2.39 -19.00 -16.99
C ARG A 109 1.93 -18.85 -18.45
N ARG A 110 0.75 -18.28 -18.68
CA ARG A 110 0.24 -18.03 -20.05
C ARG A 110 1.13 -17.09 -20.85
N ALA A 111 1.78 -16.12 -20.20
CA ALA A 111 2.71 -15.22 -20.87
C ALA A 111 4.00 -15.94 -21.31
N GLN A 112 4.49 -16.88 -20.49
CA GLN A 112 5.65 -17.72 -20.84
C GLN A 112 5.34 -18.66 -22.00
N GLU A 113 4.16 -19.31 -21.98
CA GLU A 113 3.71 -20.23 -23.05
C GLU A 113 3.54 -19.54 -24.40
N LYS A 114 3.24 -18.23 -24.44
CA LYS A 114 3.13 -17.44 -25.68
C LYS A 114 4.48 -17.00 -26.28
N ASN A 115 5.53 -17.01 -25.47
CA ASN A 115 6.87 -16.56 -25.86
C ASN A 115 7.81 -17.74 -26.21
N GLN A 116 7.32 -18.98 -26.14
CA GLN A 116 7.96 -20.20 -26.63
C GLN A 116 7.35 -20.59 -27.97
#